data_AF-A0A527Y2Y8-F1
#
_entry.id   AF-A0A527Y2Y8-F1
#
_cell.length_a   1.000
_cell.length_b   1.000
_cell.length_c   1.000
_cell.angle_alpha   90.00
_cell.angle_beta   90.00
_cell.angle_gamma   90.00
#
_symmetry.space_group_name_H-M   'P 1'
#
loop_
_entity.id
_entity.type
_entity.pdbx_description
1 polymer ?
#
loop_
_entity_poly.entity_id
_entity_poly.type
_entity_poly.pdbx_seq_one_letter_code
_entity_poly.pdbx_strand_id
1 'polypeptide(L)' 'MTIPAPFISDPMAIEKDWIDYNGHLNMAYYNVLFDRCS' A
#
# COMPACT_ATOMS: atom_id res chain seq x y z
N MET A 1 -20.56 -12.44 -18.08
CA MET A 1 -20.08 -11.31 -17.26
C MET A 1 -18.59 -11.16 -17.52
N THR A 2 -18.14 -9.99 -17.98
CA THR A 2 -16.72 -9.66 -18.08
C THR A 2 -16.26 -9.11 -16.73
N ILE A 3 -15.19 -9.69 -16.17
CA ILE A 3 -14.55 -9.12 -14.98
C ILE A 3 -13.65 -7.98 -15.49
N PRO A 4 -13.79 -6.75 -14.95
CA PRO A 4 -12.91 -5.66 -15.32
C PRO A 4 -11.45 -6.02 -14.99
N ALA A 5 -10.52 -5.49 -15.79
CA ALA A 5 -9.10 -5.67 -15.52
C ALA A 5 -8.78 -5.16 -14.09
N PRO A 6 -7.87 -5.82 -13.35
CA PRO A 6 -7.46 -5.33 -12.03
C PRO A 6 -6.91 -3.91 -12.10
N PHE A 7 -7.17 -3.13 -11.05
CA PHE A 7 -6.47 -1.86 -10.85
C PHE A 7 -5.00 -2.15 -10.51
N ILE A 8 -4.09 -1.46 -11.20
CA ILE A 8 -2.64 -1.55 -10.97
C ILE A 8 -2.15 -0.14 -10.65
N SER A 9 -1.62 0.05 -9.45
CA SER A 9 -0.99 1.31 -9.06
C SER A 9 0.44 1.40 -9.59
N ASP A 10 0.97 2.62 -9.61
CA ASP A 10 2.41 2.81 -9.69
C ASP A 10 3.11 2.27 -8.42
N PRO A 11 4.40 1.87 -8.50
CA PRO A 11 5.19 1.55 -7.33
C PRO A 11 5.30 2.75 -6.39
N MET A 12 5.05 2.52 -5.09
CA MET A 12 5.18 3.55 -4.06
C MET A 12 6.32 3.24 -3.11
N ALA A 13 7.06 4.28 -2.72
CA ALA A 13 8.07 4.17 -1.68
C ALA A 13 7.41 4.02 -0.30
N ILE A 14 8.04 3.22 0.56
CA ILE A 14 7.66 3.09 1.97
C ILE A 14 8.48 4.08 2.78
N GLU A 15 7.80 4.87 3.61
CA GLU A 15 8.47 5.76 4.56
C GLU A 15 9.14 4.95 5.67
N LYS A 16 10.37 5.32 6.04
CA LYS A 16 11.13 4.61 7.08
C LYS A 16 10.38 4.56 8.42
N ASP A 17 9.66 5.63 8.75
CA ASP A 17 8.90 5.77 10.00
C ASP A 17 7.64 4.88 10.05
N TRP A 18 7.31 4.20 8.94
CA TRP A 18 6.18 3.27 8.88
C TRP A 18 6.58 1.84 9.25
N ILE A 19 7.88 1.58 9.38
CA ILE A 19 8.41 0.28 9.77
C ILE A 19 8.31 0.15 11.29
N ASP A 20 7.67 -0.94 11.73
CA ASP A 20 7.54 -1.25 13.14
C ASP A 20 8.85 -1.78 13.75
N TYR A 21 8.85 -2.01 15.07
CA TYR A 21 10.00 -2.56 15.77
C TYR A 21 10.38 -3.98 15.31
N ASN A 22 9.50 -4.68 14.59
CA ASN A 22 9.77 -6.01 14.04
C ASN A 22 10.42 -5.96 12.65
N GLY A 23 10.58 -4.77 12.06
CA GLY A 23 11.15 -4.59 10.73
C GLY A 23 10.14 -4.77 9.60
N HIS A 24 8.84 -4.84 9.91
CA HIS A 24 7.79 -4.93 8.91
C HIS A 24 7.03 -3.62 8.77
N LEU A 25 6.38 -3.41 7.62
CA LEU A 25 5.45 -2.31 7.46
C LEU A 25 4.30 -2.46 8.46
N ASN A 26 4.06 -1.43 9.28
CA ASN A 26 2.95 -1.43 10.22
C ASN A 26 1.62 -1.52 9.47
N MET A 27 0.73 -2.40 9.95
CA MET A 27 -0.57 -2.68 9.35
C MET A 27 -1.45 -1.45 9.14
N ALA A 28 -1.31 -0.41 9.96
CA ALA A 28 -2.06 0.83 9.81
C ALA A 28 -1.73 1.60 8.51
N TYR A 29 -0.49 1.54 8.03
CA TYR A 29 -0.04 2.32 6.86
C TYR A 29 -0.42 1.69 5.51
N TYR A 30 -0.94 0.46 5.49
CA TYR A 30 -1.50 -0.12 4.26
C TYR A 30 -2.68 0.70 3.73
N ASN A 31 -3.54 1.19 4.62
CA ASN A 31 -4.66 2.04 4.22
C ASN A 31 -4.19 3.35 3.60
N VAL A 32 -3.06 3.90 4.07
CA VAL A 32 -2.45 5.11 3.50
C VAL A 32 -1.95 4.84 2.08
N LEU A 33 -1.34 3.68 1.83
CA LEU A 33 -0.91 3.30 0.48
C LEU A 33 -2.11 3.15 -0.46
N PHE A 34 -3.18 2.48 -0.01
CA PHE A 34 -4.39 2.31 -0.84
C PHE A 34 -5.10 3.63 -1.15
N ASP A 35 -5.18 4.54 -0.19
CA ASP A 35 -5.75 5.88 -0.39
C ASP A 35 -4.93 6.70 -1.41
N ARG A 36 -3.60 6.66 -1.30
CA ARG A 36 -2.68 7.34 -2.24
C ARG A 36 -2.75 6.79 -3.67
N CYS A 37 -3.12 5.52 -3.84
CA CYS A 37 -3.30 4.90 -5.14
C CYS A 37 -4.64 5.20 -5.81
N SER A 38 -5.63 5.69 -5.06
CA SER A 38 -7.00 5.87 -5.57
C SER A 38 -7.15 7.03 -6.55
#